data_AF-A0A2A2DY49-F1
#
_entry.id   AF-A0A2A2DY49-F1
#
_cell.length_a   1.000
_cell.length_b   1.000
_cell.length_c   1.000
_cell.angle_alpha   90.00
_cell.angle_beta   90.00
_cell.angle_gamma   90.00
#
_symmetry.space_group_name_H-M   'P 1'
#
loop_
_entity.id
_entity.type
_entity.pdbx_description
1 polymer ?
#
loop_
_entity_poly.entity_id
_entity_poly.type
_entity_poly.pdbx_seq_one_letter_code
_entity_poly.pdbx_strand_id
1 'polypeptide(L)'
;MKLPAANNWPDGHWIESTGAMRLALAVETTDRGWRWRPLKAWLHGMRIPLWLLPRTTAYKRIENDRYHFYVGFSLPLLGTLLSYSGNLSAD
;
A
#
# COMPACT_ATOMS: atom_id res chain seq x y z
N MET A 1 -8.85 20.91 -12.65
CA MET A 1 -8.82 19.44 -12.88
C MET A 1 -9.94 18.81 -12.05
N LYS A 2 -11.04 18.38 -12.68
CA LYS A 2 -12.19 17.75 -11.98
C LYS A 2 -11.75 16.41 -11.38
N LEU A 3 -11.95 16.20 -10.08
CA LEU A 3 -11.88 14.85 -9.49
C LEU A 3 -13.03 14.04 -10.12
N PRO A 4 -12.80 12.84 -10.67
CA PRO A 4 -13.87 12.01 -11.17
C PRO A 4 -14.78 11.61 -10.01
N ALA A 5 -16.08 11.59 -10.27
CA ALA A 5 -17.10 11.10 -9.35
C ALA A 5 -16.69 9.74 -8.78
N ALA A 6 -16.91 9.53 -7.48
CA ALA A 6 -16.79 8.22 -6.88
C ALA A 6 -17.75 7.28 -7.62
N ASN A 7 -17.20 6.35 -8.41
CA ASN A 7 -18.02 5.34 -9.07
C ASN A 7 -18.68 4.46 -8.00
N ASN A 8 -19.92 4.04 -8.23
CA ASN A 8 -20.62 3.11 -7.36
C ASN A 8 -19.99 1.72 -7.43
N TRP A 9 -20.08 0.97 -6.34
CA TRP A 9 -19.82 -0.47 -6.30
C TRP A 9 -20.57 -1.17 -7.45
N PRO A 10 -19.97 -2.13 -8.17
CA PRO A 10 -18.66 -2.77 -7.94
C PRO A 10 -17.45 -2.10 -8.62
N ASP A 11 -17.66 -1.12 -9.49
CA ASP A 11 -16.59 -0.49 -10.29
C ASP A 11 -15.98 0.75 -9.62
N GLY A 12 -16.45 1.06 -8.42
CA GLY A 12 -15.93 2.10 -7.54
C GLY A 12 -14.48 1.85 -7.15
N HIS A 13 -13.68 2.91 -7.16
CA HIS A 13 -12.32 2.86 -6.66
C HIS A 13 -12.04 4.10 -5.81
N TRP A 14 -11.29 3.89 -4.74
CA TRP A 14 -10.82 4.95 -3.88
C TRP A 14 -9.70 5.71 -4.59
N ILE A 15 -9.80 7.04 -4.65
CA ILE A 15 -8.72 7.89 -5.14
C ILE A 15 -8.02 8.51 -3.94
N GLU A 16 -6.77 8.11 -3.72
CA GLU A 16 -5.89 8.73 -2.73
C GLU A 16 -4.91 9.67 -3.43
N SER A 17 -4.68 10.86 -2.88
CA SER A 17 -3.74 11.84 -3.41
C SER A 17 -2.86 12.36 -2.28
N THR A 18 -1.56 12.11 -2.39
CA THR A 18 -0.57 12.46 -1.37
C THR A 18 0.65 13.07 -2.06
N GLY A 19 0.83 14.39 -1.92
CA GLY A 19 1.88 15.14 -2.60
C GLY A 19 1.81 14.98 -4.12
N ALA A 20 2.92 14.59 -4.75
CA ALA A 20 3.00 14.35 -6.19
C ALA A 20 2.33 13.03 -6.64
N MET A 21 1.98 12.15 -5.71
CA MET A 21 1.46 10.82 -5.99
C MET A 21 -0.07 10.82 -5.93
N ARG A 22 -0.69 10.14 -6.89
CA ARG A 22 -2.11 9.82 -6.88
C ARG A 22 -2.31 8.34 -7.19
N LEU A 23 -3.19 7.67 -6.45
CA LEU A 23 -3.48 6.25 -6.57
C LEU A 23 -4.98 6.02 -6.72
N ALA A 24 -5.35 5.09 -7.60
CA ALA A 24 -6.67 4.46 -7.59
C ALA A 24 -6.55 3.09 -6.95
N LEU A 25 -7.33 2.83 -5.91
CA LEU A 25 -7.29 1.62 -5.10
C LEU A 25 -8.66 0.94 -5.15
N ALA A 26 -8.65 -0.38 -5.34
CA ALA A 26 -9.80 -1.23 -5.05
C ALA A 26 -9.57 -1.96 -3.73
N VAL A 27 -10.65 -2.33 -3.04
CA VAL A 27 -10.59 -3.30 -1.95
C VAL A 27 -10.73 -4.69 -2.55
N GLU A 28 -9.78 -5.58 -2.23
CA GLU A 28 -9.84 -6.99 -2.58
C GLU A 28 -10.01 -7.79 -1.28
N THR A 29 -11.10 -8.53 -1.17
CA THR A 29 -11.34 -9.46 -0.07
C THR A 29 -10.67 -10.80 -0.35
N THR A 30 -10.05 -11.37 0.67
CA THR A 30 -9.35 -12.65 0.67
C THR A 30 -9.82 -13.45 1.88
N ASP A 31 -9.54 -14.76 1.91
CA ASP A 31 -9.91 -15.61 3.05
C ASP A 31 -9.26 -15.17 4.38
N ARG A 32 -8.22 -14.33 4.32
CA ARG A 32 -7.46 -13.82 5.48
C ARG A 32 -7.73 -12.35 5.79
N GLY A 33 -8.80 -11.77 5.22
CA GLY A 33 -9.17 -10.36 5.41
C GLY A 33 -9.20 -9.60 4.10
N TRP A 34 -8.90 -8.30 4.12
CA TRP A 34 -8.98 -7.45 2.94
C TRP A 34 -7.63 -6.77 2.68
N ARG A 35 -7.33 -6.49 1.41
CA ARG A 35 -6.15 -5.74 1.00
C ARG A 35 -6.51 -4.64 0.00
N TRP A 36 -5.75 -3.56 0.04
CA TRP A 36 -5.80 -2.56 -1.02
C TRP A 36 -5.09 -3.09 -2.27
N ARG A 37 -5.79 -3.12 -3.40
CA ARG A 37 -5.24 -3.45 -4.71
C ARG A 37 -5.09 -2.17 -5.53
N PRO A 38 -3.86 -1.70 -5.81
CA PRO A 38 -3.68 -0.55 -6.69
C PRO A 38 -4.12 -0.91 -8.12
N LEU A 39 -4.98 -0.08 -8.70
CA LEU A 39 -5.48 -0.18 -10.07
C LEU A 39 -4.75 0.76 -11.01
N LYS A 40 -4.44 1.96 -10.50
CA LYS A 40 -3.87 3.07 -11.29
C LYS A 40 -2.96 3.90 -10.40
N ALA A 41 -1.87 4.42 -10.98
CA ALA A 41 -0.99 5.34 -10.32
C ALA A 41 -0.62 6.50 -11.23
N TRP A 42 -0.46 7.66 -10.63
CA TRP A 42 0.03 8.86 -11.29
C TRP A 42 1.08 9.54 -10.43
N LEU A 43 2.15 10.02 -11.07
CA LEU A 43 3.18 10.84 -10.46
C LEU A 43 3.25 12.17 -11.22
N HIS A 44 3.09 13.29 -10.53
CA HIS A 44 2.95 14.62 -11.15
C HIS A 44 1.88 14.67 -12.26
N GLY A 45 0.80 13.88 -12.12
CA GLY A 45 -0.28 13.78 -13.10
C GLY A 45 -0.01 12.84 -14.28
N MET A 46 1.22 12.35 -14.47
CA MET A 46 1.56 11.36 -15.49
C MET A 46 1.27 9.94 -15.00
N ARG A 47 0.64 9.12 -15.86
CA ARG A 47 0.28 7.74 -15.52
C ARG A 47 1.53 6.86 -15.50
N ILE A 48 1.80 6.23 -14.36
CA ILE A 48 2.97 5.34 -14.19
C ILE A 48 2.53 3.88 -14.16
N PRO A 49 3.35 2.95 -14.69
CA PRO A 49 3.16 1.53 -14.48
C PRO A 49 3.07 1.15 -13.00
N LEU A 50 2.11 0.28 -12.64
CA LEU A 50 1.94 -0.16 -11.24
C LEU A 50 3.15 -0.88 -10.68
N TRP A 51 3.96 -1.51 -11.54
CA TRP A 51 5.17 -2.18 -11.11
C TRP A 51 6.20 -1.20 -10.56
N LEU A 52 6.12 0.12 -10.86
CA LEU A 52 6.97 1.18 -10.30
C LEU A 52 6.56 1.62 -8.89
N LEU A 53 5.41 1.15 -8.39
CA LEU A 53 4.96 1.52 -7.05
C LEU A 53 5.82 0.90 -5.96
N PRO A 54 5.89 1.53 -4.76
CA PRO A 54 6.54 0.93 -3.61
C PRO A 54 5.88 -0.41 -3.29
N ARG A 55 6.69 -1.45 -3.15
CA ARG A 55 6.27 -2.72 -2.54
C ARG A 55 6.39 -2.58 -1.04
N THR A 56 5.27 -2.81 -0.36
CA THR A 56 5.22 -2.90 1.10
C THR A 56 5.30 -4.35 1.52
N THR A 57 6.31 -4.69 2.31
CA THR A 57 6.44 -5.97 2.99
C THR A 57 6.16 -5.72 4.45
N ALA A 58 4.98 -6.11 4.92
CA ALA A 58 4.61 -6.03 6.32
C ALA A 58 4.28 -7.44 6.83
N TYR A 59 4.94 -7.86 7.91
CA TYR A 59 4.60 -9.10 8.58
C TYR A 59 4.76 -8.95 10.08
N LYS A 60 4.05 -9.83 10.80
CA LYS A 60 4.11 -9.97 12.24
C LYS A 60 4.41 -11.44 12.55
N ARG A 61 5.42 -11.69 13.37
CA ARG A 61 5.81 -13.00 13.86
C ARG A 61 5.81 -12.98 15.39
N ILE A 62 5.49 -14.12 16.00
CA ILE A 62 5.62 -14.34 17.44
C ILE A 62 6.82 -15.26 17.63
N GLU A 63 7.84 -14.81 18.37
CA GLU A 63 9.00 -15.63 18.76
C GLU A 63 9.21 -15.44 20.27
N ASN A 64 9.26 -16.52 21.05
CA ASN A 64 9.47 -16.51 22.51
C ASN A 64 8.55 -15.53 23.26
N ASP A 65 7.24 -15.58 23.00
CA ASP A 65 6.20 -14.69 23.56
C ASP A 65 6.40 -13.19 23.27
N ARG A 66 7.29 -12.84 22.34
CA ARG A 66 7.49 -11.46 21.88
C ARG A 66 6.93 -11.29 20.47
N TYR A 67 6.25 -10.17 20.25
CA TYR A 67 5.73 -9.84 18.94
C TYR A 67 6.79 -9.09 18.13
N HIS A 68 7.33 -9.75 17.12
CA HIS A 68 8.23 -9.14 16.15
C HIS A 68 7.40 -8.66 14.96
N PHE A 69 7.40 -7.36 14.71
CA PHE A 69 6.82 -6.83 13.47
C PHE A 69 7.91 -6.22 12.60
N TYR A 70 7.74 -6.37 11.30
CA TYR A 70 8.61 -5.78 10.29
C TYR A 70 7.73 -5.10 9.25
N VAL A 71 8.11 -3.89 8.88
CA VAL A 71 7.51 -3.14 7.79
C VAL A 71 8.63 -2.57 6.94
N GLY A 72 8.66 -2.96 5.67
CA GLY A 72 9.62 -2.47 4.68
C GLY A 72 8.89 -1.91 3.46
N PHE A 73 9.40 -0.81 2.93
CA PHE A 73 9.00 -0.20 1.67
C PHE A 73 10.17 -0.25 0.71
N SER A 74 9.96 -0.79 -0.49
CA SER A 74 10.98 -0.85 -1.53
C SER A 74 10.44 -0.37 -2.87
N LEU A 75 11.25 0.35 -3.64
CA LEU A 75 10.95 0.70 -5.03
C LEU A 75 11.72 -0.22 -6.00
N PRO A 76 11.17 -0.53 -7.18
CA PRO A 76 11.73 -1.56 -8.07
C PRO A 76 13.02 -1.16 -8.80
N LEU A 77 13.59 0.00 -8.49
CA LEU A 77 14.85 0.50 -9.07
C LEU A 77 15.76 1.12 -8.01
N LEU A 78 15.17 1.74 -6.97
CA LEU A 78 15.91 2.36 -5.88
C LEU A 78 16.18 1.40 -4.70
N GLY A 79 15.58 0.20 -4.71
CA GLY A 79 15.71 -0.75 -3.62
C GLY A 79 14.88 -0.35 -2.39
N THR A 80 15.32 -0.75 -1.20
CA THR A 80 14.63 -0.43 0.05
C THR A 80 14.70 1.07 0.33
N LEU A 81 13.54 1.72 0.42
CA LEU A 81 13.42 3.13 0.80
C LEU A 81 13.47 3.31 2.31
N LEU A 82 12.70 2.49 3.03
CA LEU A 82 12.51 2.55 4.46
C LEU A 82 12.20 1.16 4.97
N SER A 83 12.79 0.78 6.10
CA SER A 83 12.31 -0.36 6.87
C SER A 83 12.37 -0.04 8.35
N TYR A 84 11.32 -0.41 9.07
CA TYR A 84 11.32 -0.39 10.52
C TYR A 84 10.82 -1.73 11.04
N SER A 85 11.44 -2.19 12.11
CA SER A 85 11.07 -3.39 12.82
C SER A 85 11.07 -3.10 14.30
N GLY A 86 10.19 -3.76 15.03
CA GLY A 86 10.08 -3.58 16.46
C GLY A 86 9.67 -4.85 17.16
N ASN A 87 10.01 -4.89 18.44
CA ASN A 87 9.55 -5.90 19.37
C ASN A 87 8.44 -5.24 20.19
N LEU A 88 7.21 -5.71 20.02
CA LEU A 88 6.11 -5.38 20.91
C LEU A 88 6.13 -6.40 22.04
N SER A 89 6.43 -5.94 23.25
CA SER A 89 6.12 -6.68 24.46
C SER A 89 4.73 -6.27 24.91
N ALA A 90 3.88 -7.24 25.25
CA ALA A 90 2.69 -6.93 26.04
C ALA A 90 3.18 -6.74 27.48
N ASP A 91 3.35 -5.49 27.89
CA ASP A 91 3.51 -5.11 29.31
C ASP A 91 2.14 -4.68 29.84
#